data_AF-A0A3R6JN45-F1
#
_entry.id   AF-A0A3R6JN45-F1
#
_cell.length_a   1.000
_cell.length_b   1.000
_cell.length_c   1.000
_cell.angle_alpha   90.00
_cell.angle_beta   90.00
_cell.angle_gamma   90.00
#
_symmetry.space_group_name_H-M   'P 1'
#
loop_
_entity.id
_entity.type
_entity.pdbx_description
1 polymer ?
#
loop_
_entity_poly.entity_id
_entity_poly.type
_entity_poly.pdbx_seq_one_letter_code
_entity_poly.pdbx_strand_id
1 'polypeptide(L)'
;MATDNSNIEKLLDEMKKNQSNELAAQLTEALGKAFVYVPATMPKDTDPAILKKMMENPGVESPIPDGAQPQPCVLQNDNGSKFFPVFTSEEEMEKGKGVPKFPITLNLPFKACLDIMSSIEDITAAVINPFNQNIVMNVSRNTPEEQKPQLTEAQFHAVIRQQMESRVFPHKIHTEGETYIEDLCKRQGECIVELFEEPYAEAENCPYSADDYDFMILNISDTLRLIRITTPTDKQYPEMAISIFIAWNPAEKKSRYFAIIKSRDGEPNKLYEVTDEQKVESLGDAPDEGMELQSIIDIATAD
;
A
#
# COMPACT_ATOMS: atom_id res chain seq x y z
N MET A 1 32.71 -13.38 12.51
CA MET A 1 32.51 -14.26 11.33
C MET A 1 32.32 -13.32 10.16
N ALA A 2 33.15 -13.40 9.12
CA ALA A 2 33.06 -12.45 8.01
C ALA A 2 31.67 -12.53 7.37
N THR A 3 30.96 -11.41 7.33
CA THR A 3 29.67 -11.32 6.66
C THR A 3 29.87 -11.53 5.16
N ASP A 4 29.27 -12.58 4.60
CA ASP A 4 29.28 -12.81 3.16
C ASP A 4 28.21 -11.95 2.48
N ASN A 5 28.63 -10.78 2.00
CA ASN A 5 27.80 -9.86 1.24
C ASN A 5 28.07 -9.94 -0.27
N SER A 6 28.70 -11.02 -0.78
CA SER A 6 29.06 -11.16 -2.19
C SER A 6 27.86 -11.04 -3.14
N ASN A 7 26.67 -11.51 -2.72
CA ASN A 7 25.44 -11.35 -3.50
C ASN A 7 24.98 -9.88 -3.59
N ILE A 8 25.10 -9.14 -2.48
CA ILE A 8 24.76 -7.72 -2.43
C ILE A 8 25.71 -6.93 -3.32
N GLU A 9 27.01 -7.23 -3.27
CA GLU A 9 28.01 -6.56 -4.12
C GLU A 9 27.74 -6.78 -5.61
N LYS A 10 27.33 -7.99 -6.03
CA LYS A 10 26.89 -8.25 -7.41
C LYS A 10 25.67 -7.43 -7.80
N LEU A 11 24.65 -7.38 -6.93
CA LEU A 11 23.44 -6.58 -7.17
C LEU A 11 23.76 -5.08 -7.26
N LEU A 12 24.69 -4.56 -6.44
CA LEU A 12 25.16 -3.18 -6.50
C LEU A 12 25.88 -2.88 -7.82
N ASP A 13 26.76 -3.78 -8.28
CA ASP A 13 27.45 -3.66 -9.56
C ASP A 13 26.49 -3.70 -10.76
N GLU A 14 25.43 -4.51 -10.68
CA GLU A 14 24.37 -4.56 -11.68
C GLU A 14 23.51 -3.29 -11.67
N MET A 15 23.08 -2.82 -10.49
CA MET A 15 22.32 -1.58 -10.34
C MET A 15 23.07 -0.35 -10.88
N LYS A 16 24.40 -0.34 -10.76
CA LYS A 16 25.24 0.72 -11.34
C LYS A 16 25.21 0.73 -12.87
N LYS A 17 24.98 -0.42 -13.51
CA LYS A 17 24.90 -0.57 -14.97
C LYS A 17 23.48 -0.41 -15.49
N ASN A 18 22.48 -0.91 -14.77
CA ASN A 18 21.09 -0.90 -15.16
C ASN A 18 20.19 -0.69 -13.93
N GLN A 19 19.47 0.44 -13.89
CA GLN A 19 18.54 0.72 -12.80
C GLN A 19 17.18 0.12 -13.14
N SER A 20 16.72 -0.85 -12.34
CA SER A 20 15.37 -1.41 -12.44
C SER A 20 14.74 -1.57 -11.07
N ASN A 21 13.40 -1.48 -11.02
CA ASN A 21 12.64 -1.68 -9.78
C ASN A 21 12.81 -3.10 -9.22
N GLU A 22 13.02 -4.08 -10.09
CA GLU A 22 13.26 -5.47 -9.69
C GLU A 22 14.62 -5.63 -8.98
N LEU A 23 15.69 -5.04 -9.53
CA LEU A 23 17.02 -5.05 -8.90
C LEU A 23 17.01 -4.30 -7.56
N ALA A 24 16.27 -3.19 -7.47
CA ALA A 24 16.11 -2.45 -6.22
C ALA A 24 15.37 -3.27 -5.15
N ALA A 25 14.34 -4.02 -5.53
CA ALA A 25 13.61 -4.92 -4.62
C ALA A 25 14.51 -6.06 -4.11
N GLN A 26 15.25 -6.71 -5.02
CA GLN A 26 16.20 -7.77 -4.67
C GLN A 26 17.32 -7.27 -3.75
N LEU A 27 17.86 -6.08 -4.02
CA LEU A 27 18.88 -5.45 -3.17
C LEU A 27 18.33 -5.16 -1.77
N THR A 28 17.11 -4.61 -1.68
CA THR A 28 16.46 -4.30 -0.40
C THR A 28 16.22 -5.56 0.43
N GLU A 29 15.75 -6.65 -0.19
CA GLU A 29 15.54 -7.92 0.49
C GLU A 29 16.87 -8.51 1.00
N ALA A 30 17.92 -8.48 0.17
CA ALA A 30 19.23 -8.99 0.53
C ALA A 30 19.84 -8.20 1.69
N LEU A 31 19.79 -6.86 1.64
CA LEU A 31 20.24 -5.99 2.71
C LEU A 31 19.46 -6.22 4.01
N GLY A 32 18.14 -6.45 3.92
CA GLY A 32 17.30 -6.70 5.09
C GLY A 32 17.70 -7.92 5.94
N LYS A 33 18.52 -8.82 5.40
CA LYS A 33 19.06 -10.01 6.07
C LYS A 33 20.56 -9.91 6.38
N ALA A 34 21.22 -8.84 5.93
CA ALA A 34 22.67 -8.69 5.99
C ALA A 34 23.16 -7.99 7.25
N PHE A 35 24.42 -8.29 7.59
CA PHE A 35 25.23 -7.44 8.45
C PHE A 35 26.07 -6.52 7.57
N VAL A 36 26.29 -5.30 8.02
CA VAL A 36 27.01 -4.26 7.27
C VAL A 36 27.99 -3.55 8.19
N TYR A 37 28.95 -2.89 7.58
CA TYR A 37 29.99 -2.14 8.26
C TYR A 37 29.64 -0.65 8.24
N VAL A 38 29.60 -0.04 9.41
CA VAL A 38 29.30 1.39 9.59
C VAL A 38 30.47 2.06 10.30
N PRO A 39 31.07 3.11 9.74
CA PRO A 39 32.11 3.85 10.43
C PRO A 39 31.53 4.65 11.61
N ALA A 40 32.27 4.69 12.71
CA ALA A 40 31.89 5.42 13.92
C ALA A 40 33.09 6.12 14.56
N THR A 41 32.79 7.03 15.49
CA THR A 41 33.76 7.73 16.34
C THR A 41 33.35 7.62 17.80
N MET A 42 34.31 7.71 18.72
CA MET A 42 33.99 7.81 20.14
C MET A 42 33.72 9.28 20.53
N PRO A 43 32.69 9.54 21.35
CA PRO A 43 32.50 10.83 22.00
C PRO A 43 33.75 11.27 22.76
N LYS A 44 34.03 12.57 22.76
CA LYS A 44 35.24 13.13 23.39
C LYS A 44 35.29 12.95 24.91
N ASP A 45 34.14 12.78 25.53
CA ASP A 45 33.91 12.58 26.96
C ASP A 45 33.94 11.09 27.39
N THR A 46 34.25 10.18 26.46
CA THR A 46 34.43 8.75 26.78
C THR A 46 35.53 8.55 27.83
N ASP A 47 35.25 7.73 28.84
CA ASP A 47 36.22 7.38 29.88
C ASP A 47 37.54 6.82 29.28
N PRO A 48 38.71 7.42 29.60
CA PRO A 48 40.01 6.93 29.15
C PRO A 48 40.30 5.46 29.46
N ALA A 49 39.74 4.90 30.54
CA ALA A 49 39.89 3.48 30.87
C ALA A 49 39.17 2.57 29.86
N ILE A 50 38.02 3.02 29.34
CA ILE A 50 37.26 2.32 28.29
C ILE A 50 38.02 2.39 26.95
N LEU A 51 38.55 3.57 26.60
CA LEU A 51 39.37 3.76 25.40
C LEU A 51 40.61 2.85 25.41
N LYS A 52 41.26 2.72 26.57
CA LYS A 52 42.43 1.83 26.71
C LYS A 52 42.09 0.36 26.47
N LYS A 53 40.96 -0.13 27.02
CA LYS A 53 40.47 -1.50 26.77
C LYS A 53 40.19 -1.77 25.29
N MET A 54 39.63 -0.80 24.57
CA MET A 54 39.40 -0.93 23.12
C MET A 54 40.71 -1.00 22.32
N MET A 55 41.75 -0.30 22.78
CA MET A 55 43.07 -0.25 22.11
C MET A 55 43.97 -1.46 22.42
N GLU A 56 43.61 -2.33 23.36
CA GLU A 56 44.44 -3.47 23.77
C GLU A 56 44.54 -4.57 22.72
N ASN A 57 43.57 -4.69 21.80
CA ASN A 57 43.55 -5.69 20.71
C ASN A 57 43.11 -5.09 19.36
N PRO A 58 43.95 -4.26 18.71
CA PRO A 58 43.60 -3.65 17.43
C PRO A 58 43.40 -4.72 16.34
N GLY A 59 42.28 -4.64 15.62
CA GLY A 59 41.95 -5.53 14.50
C GLY A 59 41.23 -6.82 14.87
N VAL A 60 40.82 -7.02 16.12
CA VAL A 60 40.03 -8.18 16.55
C VAL A 60 38.59 -7.76 16.82
N GLU A 61 37.62 -8.35 16.11
CA GLU A 61 36.17 -8.17 16.37
C GLU A 61 35.90 -8.45 17.86
N SER A 62 35.51 -7.42 18.60
CA SER A 62 35.24 -7.50 20.03
C SER A 62 33.92 -6.79 20.33
N PRO A 63 33.11 -7.29 21.30
CA PRO A 63 31.90 -6.60 21.70
C PRO A 63 32.23 -5.20 22.24
N ILE A 64 31.29 -4.26 22.04
CA ILE A 64 31.41 -2.91 22.58
C ILE A 64 31.43 -3.01 24.13
N PRO A 65 32.48 -2.50 24.81
CA PRO A 65 32.55 -2.50 26.28
C PRO A 65 31.38 -1.75 26.92
N ASP A 66 30.94 -2.21 28.09
CA ASP A 66 29.92 -1.53 28.89
C ASP A 66 30.31 -0.07 29.16
N GLY A 67 29.41 0.86 28.86
CA GLY A 67 29.62 2.30 28.99
C GLY A 67 30.22 3.00 27.76
N ALA A 68 30.64 2.25 26.73
CA ALA A 68 31.02 2.84 25.45
C ALA A 68 29.79 3.07 24.55
N GLN A 69 29.65 4.28 24.02
CA GLN A 69 28.60 4.64 23.06
C GLN A 69 29.23 5.22 21.79
N PRO A 70 29.69 4.38 20.84
CA PRO A 70 30.21 4.86 19.56
C PRO A 70 29.12 5.58 18.77
N GLN A 71 29.46 6.75 18.23
CA GLN A 71 28.58 7.56 17.39
C GLN A 71 28.89 7.33 15.91
N PRO A 72 27.92 6.91 15.09
CA PRO A 72 28.11 6.74 13.66
C PRO A 72 28.58 8.01 12.97
N CYS A 73 29.45 7.86 11.99
CA CYS A 73 29.87 8.95 11.12
C CYS A 73 28.77 9.30 10.12
N VAL A 74 28.73 10.56 9.71
CA VAL A 74 27.83 11.06 8.67
C VAL A 74 28.68 11.70 7.57
N LEU A 75 28.39 11.39 6.32
CA LEU A 75 29.01 12.04 5.17
C LEU A 75 28.19 13.27 4.79
N GLN A 76 28.85 14.37 4.45
CA GLN A 76 28.18 15.58 3.99
C GLN A 76 28.73 15.96 2.61
N ASN A 77 27.85 16.25 1.65
CA ASN A 77 28.25 16.77 0.35
C ASN A 77 28.37 18.31 0.36
N ASP A 78 28.87 18.89 -0.74
CA ASP A 78 29.06 20.35 -0.87
C ASP A 78 27.77 21.16 -0.74
N ASN A 79 26.62 20.54 -1.03
CA ASN A 79 25.29 21.16 -0.91
C ASN A 79 24.75 21.11 0.52
N GLY A 80 25.48 20.54 1.48
CA GLY A 80 25.07 20.39 2.87
C GLY A 80 24.17 19.19 3.15
N SER A 81 23.87 18.36 2.15
CA SER A 81 23.09 17.13 2.35
C SER A 81 23.91 16.09 3.11
N LYS A 82 23.30 15.48 4.13
CA LYS A 82 23.94 14.50 5.02
C LYS A 82 23.51 13.09 4.64
N PHE A 83 24.45 12.16 4.62
CA PHE A 83 24.26 10.79 4.21
C PHE A 83 24.84 9.83 5.25
N PHE A 84 24.13 8.73 5.48
CA PHE A 84 24.60 7.65 6.35
C PHE A 84 25.43 6.65 5.54
N PRO A 85 26.74 6.52 5.78
CA PRO A 85 27.59 5.59 5.04
C PRO A 85 27.39 4.14 5.52
N VAL A 86 27.15 3.23 4.58
CA VAL A 86 27.04 1.79 4.83
C VAL A 86 28.00 1.07 3.90
N PHE A 87 28.77 0.12 4.42
CA PHE A 87 29.70 -0.68 3.65
C PHE A 87 29.34 -2.16 3.70
N THR A 88 29.42 -2.84 2.55
CA THR A 88 29.17 -4.28 2.45
C THR A 88 30.32 -5.11 3.01
N SER A 89 31.55 -4.58 3.02
CA SER A 89 32.71 -5.25 3.62
C SER A 89 33.77 -4.23 4.05
N GLU A 90 34.73 -4.67 4.89
CA GLU A 90 35.89 -3.86 5.27
C GLU A 90 36.74 -3.50 4.04
N GLU A 91 36.85 -4.40 3.05
CA GLU A 91 37.55 -4.12 1.79
C GLU A 91 36.91 -2.93 1.04
N GLU A 92 35.59 -2.83 1.05
CA GLU A 92 34.86 -1.72 0.42
C GLU A 92 35.08 -0.39 1.14
N MET A 93 35.49 -0.40 2.42
CA MET A 93 35.92 0.79 3.15
C MET A 93 37.32 1.28 2.74
N GLU A 94 38.13 0.42 2.13
CA GLU A 94 39.47 0.77 1.66
C GLU A 94 39.51 1.07 0.15
N LYS A 95 38.47 0.64 -0.58
CA LYS A 95 38.33 0.85 -2.03
C LYS A 95 37.88 2.28 -2.33
N GLY A 96 38.80 3.08 -2.88
CA GLY A 96 38.52 4.43 -3.38
C GLY A 96 39.71 5.37 -3.24
N LYS A 97 39.64 6.55 -3.87
CA LYS A 97 40.65 7.61 -3.65
C LYS A 97 40.13 8.60 -2.62
N GLY A 98 40.93 8.87 -1.59
CA GLY A 98 40.60 9.86 -0.55
C GLY A 98 39.66 9.35 0.54
N VAL A 99 39.55 8.03 0.73
CA VAL A 99 38.73 7.47 1.81
C VAL A 99 39.29 7.88 3.18
N PRO A 100 38.47 8.48 4.07
CA PRO A 100 38.90 8.82 5.42
C PRO A 100 39.29 7.56 6.20
N LYS A 101 40.32 7.67 7.04
CA LYS A 101 40.59 6.62 8.03
C LYS A 101 39.57 6.73 9.14
N PHE A 102 38.67 5.77 9.22
CA PHE A 102 37.69 5.69 10.30
C PHE A 102 38.33 5.04 11.53
N PRO A 103 38.16 5.62 12.73
CA PRO A 103 38.81 5.11 13.93
C PRO A 103 38.12 3.85 14.48
N ILE A 104 36.81 3.70 14.24
CA ILE A 104 36.01 2.54 14.63
C ILE A 104 35.12 2.13 13.46
N THR A 105 35.00 0.82 13.26
CA THR A 105 34.03 0.22 12.35
C THR A 105 33.10 -0.67 13.17
N LEU A 106 31.80 -0.47 13.03
CA LEU A 106 30.76 -1.27 13.67
C LEU A 106 30.23 -2.30 12.67
N ASN A 107 30.21 -3.57 13.05
CA ASN A 107 29.54 -4.63 12.30
C ASN A 107 28.13 -4.83 12.86
N LEU A 108 27.10 -4.41 12.12
CA LEU A 108 25.72 -4.31 12.60
C LEU A 108 24.75 -4.94 11.60
N PRO A 109 23.62 -5.51 12.05
CA PRO A 109 22.53 -5.84 11.15
C PRO A 109 22.06 -4.57 10.41
N PHE A 110 21.80 -4.67 9.12
CA PHE A 110 21.35 -3.51 8.32
C PHE A 110 20.08 -2.86 8.90
N LYS A 111 19.16 -3.66 9.46
CA LYS A 111 17.95 -3.14 10.12
C LYS A 111 18.27 -2.18 11.26
N ALA A 112 19.30 -2.47 12.07
CA ALA A 112 19.72 -1.60 13.16
C ALA A 112 20.28 -0.26 12.64
N CYS A 113 20.82 -0.25 11.42
CA CYS A 113 21.27 0.99 10.78
C CYS A 113 20.10 1.94 10.48
N LEU A 114 18.90 1.40 10.16
CA LEU A 114 17.71 2.22 9.92
C LEU A 114 17.24 2.93 11.20
N ASP A 115 17.31 2.25 12.33
CA ASP A 115 16.98 2.82 13.65
C ASP A 115 17.99 3.90 14.04
N ILE A 116 19.28 3.62 13.84
CA ILE A 116 20.36 4.58 14.05
C ILE A 116 20.15 5.82 13.20
N MET A 117 19.87 5.67 11.90
CA MET A 117 19.65 6.79 10.99
C MET A 117 18.46 7.66 11.41
N SER A 118 17.43 7.05 11.99
CA SER A 118 16.26 7.76 12.49
C SER A 118 16.56 8.60 13.74
N SER A 119 17.63 8.27 14.47
CA SER A 119 18.11 9.06 15.61
C SER A 119 19.02 10.24 15.23
N ILE A 120 19.47 10.32 13.97
CA ILE A 120 20.37 11.37 13.49
C ILE A 120 19.60 12.46 12.76
N GLU A 121 19.71 13.69 13.23
CA GLU A 121 19.07 14.86 12.61
C GLU A 121 19.60 15.14 11.19
N ASP A 122 18.70 15.52 10.30
CA ASP A 122 18.96 15.95 8.92
C ASP A 122 19.62 14.92 7.98
N ILE A 123 19.58 13.62 8.27
CA ILE A 123 20.00 12.62 7.28
C ILE A 123 19.02 12.57 6.11
N THR A 124 19.58 12.69 4.89
CA THR A 124 18.88 12.62 3.60
C THR A 124 18.65 11.17 3.15
N ALA A 125 19.68 10.32 3.21
CA ALA A 125 19.63 8.94 2.72
C ALA A 125 20.79 8.10 3.27
N ALA A 126 20.71 6.78 3.13
CA ALA A 126 21.88 5.92 3.26
C ALA A 126 22.64 5.89 1.93
N VAL A 127 23.95 5.75 1.98
CA VAL A 127 24.78 5.54 0.80
C VAL A 127 25.57 4.27 1.00
N ILE A 128 25.33 3.30 0.12
CA ILE A 128 25.98 2.00 0.15
C ILE A 128 27.26 2.08 -0.69
N ASN A 129 28.36 1.70 -0.06
CA ASN A 129 29.72 1.75 -0.58
C ASN A 129 30.02 3.12 -1.24
N PRO A 130 30.05 4.22 -0.46
CA PRO A 130 30.06 5.60 -0.96
C PRO A 130 31.25 5.97 -1.86
N PHE A 131 32.37 5.23 -1.78
CA PHE A 131 33.61 5.59 -2.47
C PHE A 131 33.85 4.83 -3.79
N ASN A 132 32.92 3.96 -4.19
CA ASN A 132 33.00 3.11 -5.38
C ASN A 132 31.63 2.87 -6.04
N GLN A 133 30.75 1.97 -5.55
CA GLN A 133 29.44 1.77 -6.17
C GLN A 133 28.55 3.00 -5.98
N ASN A 134 28.61 3.64 -4.80
CA ASN A 134 27.92 4.88 -4.46
C ASN A 134 26.40 4.82 -4.74
N ILE A 135 25.75 3.76 -4.27
CA ILE A 135 24.30 3.60 -4.42
C ILE A 135 23.61 4.36 -3.29
N VAL A 136 22.93 5.45 -3.65
CA VAL A 136 22.10 6.22 -2.73
C VAL A 136 20.77 5.49 -2.55
N MET A 137 20.45 5.17 -1.30
CA MET A 137 19.21 4.51 -0.94
C MET A 137 18.44 5.41 0.01
N ASN A 138 17.27 5.87 -0.42
CA ASN A 138 16.37 6.64 0.41
C ASN A 138 15.83 5.72 1.51
N VAL A 139 16.46 5.78 2.67
CA VAL A 139 15.90 5.21 3.90
C VAL A 139 14.89 6.23 4.37
N SER A 140 13.64 6.07 3.95
CA SER A 140 12.53 6.73 4.62
C SER A 140 12.69 6.44 6.12
N ARG A 141 12.87 7.48 6.93
CA ARG A 141 12.95 7.37 8.39
C ARG A 141 11.79 6.50 8.83
N ASN A 142 12.09 5.36 9.46
CA ASN A 142 11.07 4.54 10.09
C ASN A 142 10.57 5.30 11.32
N THR A 143 9.74 6.32 11.14
CA THR A 143 8.54 6.36 11.96
C THR A 143 7.78 5.09 11.56
N PRO A 144 7.36 4.22 12.49
CA PRO A 144 6.34 3.23 12.20
C PRO A 144 5.01 3.95 12.01
N GLU A 145 4.93 4.84 11.02
CA GLU A 145 3.79 4.78 10.14
C GLU A 145 4.22 3.75 9.12
N GLU A 146 3.51 2.63 9.10
CA GLU A 146 3.28 1.88 7.88
C GLU A 146 3.52 2.80 6.68
N GLN A 147 4.37 2.43 5.72
CA GLN A 147 4.04 2.82 4.35
C GLN A 147 2.68 2.16 4.12
N LYS A 148 1.61 2.82 4.59
CA LYS A 148 0.27 2.56 4.13
C LYS A 148 0.46 2.63 2.63
N PRO A 149 0.22 1.54 1.89
CA PRO A 149 0.25 1.62 0.45
C PRO A 149 -0.54 2.87 0.07
N GLN A 150 0.16 3.89 -0.44
CA GLN A 150 -0.52 5.11 -0.85
C GLN A 150 -1.27 4.68 -2.10
N LEU A 151 -2.58 4.58 -1.97
CA LEU A 151 -3.46 4.36 -3.11
C LEU A 151 -3.16 5.47 -4.10
N THR A 152 -2.83 5.13 -5.34
CA THR A 152 -2.88 6.11 -6.42
C THR A 152 -4.28 6.72 -6.46
N GLU A 153 -4.45 7.92 -7.00
CA GLU A 153 -5.76 8.55 -7.17
C GLU A 153 -6.80 7.59 -7.79
N ALA A 154 -6.39 6.85 -8.82
CA ALA A 154 -7.17 5.77 -9.43
C ALA A 154 -7.55 4.64 -8.45
N GLN A 155 -6.62 4.18 -7.62
CA GLN A 155 -6.88 3.14 -6.62
C GLN A 155 -7.75 3.68 -5.46
N PHE A 156 -7.61 4.95 -5.10
CA PHE A 156 -8.44 5.61 -4.10
C PHE A 156 -9.90 5.64 -4.57
N HIS A 157 -10.14 6.14 -5.78
CA HIS A 157 -11.47 6.11 -6.40
C HIS A 157 -12.02 4.68 -6.46
N ALA A 158 -11.15 3.72 -6.80
CA ALA A 158 -11.56 2.33 -6.89
C ALA A 158 -12.05 1.74 -5.57
N VAL A 159 -11.32 1.97 -4.49
CA VAL A 159 -11.67 1.50 -3.15
C VAL A 159 -12.96 2.16 -2.65
N ILE A 160 -13.09 3.48 -2.84
CA ILE A 160 -14.31 4.20 -2.42
C ILE A 160 -15.53 3.66 -3.16
N ARG A 161 -15.47 3.52 -4.50
CA ARG A 161 -16.59 2.98 -5.28
C ARG A 161 -16.92 1.54 -4.91
N GLN A 162 -15.93 0.68 -4.69
CA GLN A 162 -16.16 -0.69 -4.24
C GLN A 162 -16.84 -0.75 -2.87
N GLN A 163 -16.37 0.05 -1.90
CA GLN A 163 -17.00 0.15 -0.58
C GLN A 163 -18.44 0.68 -0.67
N MET A 164 -18.66 1.63 -1.58
CA MET A 164 -19.97 2.17 -1.84
C MET A 164 -20.95 1.12 -2.37
N GLU A 165 -20.58 0.42 -3.44
CA GLU A 165 -21.43 -0.56 -4.13
C GLU A 165 -21.65 -1.85 -3.33
N SER A 166 -20.68 -2.26 -2.50
CA SER A 166 -20.76 -3.53 -1.76
C SER A 166 -21.27 -3.41 -0.33
N ARG A 167 -21.25 -2.20 0.26
CA ARG A 167 -21.58 -2.00 1.67
C ARG A 167 -22.54 -0.84 1.91
N VAL A 168 -22.13 0.39 1.59
CA VAL A 168 -22.91 1.58 1.99
C VAL A 168 -24.27 1.63 1.29
N PHE A 169 -24.29 1.43 -0.03
CA PHE A 169 -25.53 1.45 -0.81
C PHE A 169 -26.50 0.32 -0.43
N PRO A 170 -26.10 -0.97 -0.42
CA PRO A 170 -27.00 -2.04 0.03
C PRO A 170 -27.45 -1.85 1.48
N HIS A 171 -26.61 -1.37 2.38
CA HIS A 171 -27.01 -1.06 3.75
C HIS A 171 -28.14 -0.04 3.81
N LYS A 172 -28.03 1.05 3.04
CA LYS A 172 -29.06 2.10 2.99
C LYS A 172 -30.37 1.57 2.41
N ILE A 173 -30.29 0.76 1.35
CA ILE A 173 -31.45 0.08 0.76
C ILE A 173 -32.17 -0.79 1.79
N HIS A 174 -31.44 -1.61 2.55
CA HIS A 174 -32.04 -2.54 3.51
C HIS A 174 -32.55 -1.86 4.78
N THR A 175 -31.89 -0.81 5.26
CA THR A 175 -32.22 -0.17 6.55
C THR A 175 -33.24 0.94 6.43
N GLU A 176 -33.13 1.80 5.41
CA GLU A 176 -34.09 2.88 5.19
C GLU A 176 -35.29 2.44 4.35
N GLY A 177 -35.15 1.30 3.63
CA GLY A 177 -36.24 0.59 2.97
C GLY A 177 -37.05 1.49 2.04
N GLU A 178 -38.36 1.53 2.29
CA GLU A 178 -39.32 2.25 1.44
C GLU A 178 -38.96 3.72 1.24
N THR A 179 -38.52 4.41 2.29
CA THR A 179 -38.25 5.86 2.22
C THR A 179 -37.14 6.15 1.22
N TYR A 180 -36.03 5.41 1.33
CA TYR A 180 -34.88 5.60 0.45
C TYR A 180 -35.14 5.04 -0.95
N ILE A 181 -35.85 3.93 -1.08
CA ILE A 181 -36.21 3.36 -2.39
C ILE A 181 -37.13 4.31 -3.18
N GLU A 182 -38.09 4.97 -2.52
CA GLU A 182 -38.93 5.97 -3.18
C GLU A 182 -38.13 7.21 -3.61
N ASP A 183 -37.17 7.65 -2.80
CA ASP A 183 -36.30 8.78 -3.16
C ASP A 183 -35.38 8.42 -4.33
N LEU A 184 -34.77 7.23 -4.27
CA LEU A 184 -33.93 6.67 -5.34
C LEU A 184 -34.70 6.57 -6.66
N CYS A 185 -35.97 6.17 -6.63
CA CYS A 185 -36.79 6.14 -7.86
C CYS A 185 -37.04 7.53 -8.47
N LYS A 186 -37.05 8.59 -7.65
CA LYS A 186 -37.35 9.97 -8.09
C LYS A 186 -36.09 10.69 -8.55
N ARG A 187 -35.02 10.58 -7.78
CA ARG A 187 -33.78 11.36 -7.94
C ARG A 187 -32.64 10.56 -8.57
N GLN A 188 -32.78 9.24 -8.64
CA GLN A 188 -31.92 8.34 -9.42
C GLN A 188 -30.43 8.56 -9.12
N GLY A 189 -29.64 8.96 -10.13
CA GLY A 189 -28.20 9.16 -10.00
C GLY A 189 -27.81 10.17 -8.93
N GLU A 190 -28.66 11.15 -8.61
CA GLU A 190 -28.39 12.11 -7.53
C GLU A 190 -28.26 11.40 -6.18
N CYS A 191 -29.18 10.47 -5.85
CA CYS A 191 -29.12 9.69 -4.62
C CYS A 191 -27.84 8.85 -4.54
N ILE A 192 -27.31 8.38 -5.68
CA ILE A 192 -26.06 7.62 -5.71
C ILE A 192 -24.87 8.54 -5.44
N VAL A 193 -24.81 9.71 -6.10
CA VAL A 193 -23.70 10.66 -5.94
C VAL A 193 -23.61 11.21 -4.51
N GLU A 194 -24.75 11.44 -3.85
CA GLU A 194 -24.79 11.86 -2.44
C GLU A 194 -24.01 10.92 -1.52
N LEU A 195 -23.97 9.62 -1.84
CA LEU A 195 -23.24 8.66 -1.03
C LEU A 195 -21.72 8.83 -1.11
N PHE A 196 -21.23 9.52 -2.15
CA PHE A 196 -19.82 9.85 -2.31
C PHE A 196 -19.44 11.18 -1.64
N GLU A 197 -20.39 11.97 -1.13
CA GLU A 197 -20.07 13.28 -0.52
C GLU A 197 -19.16 13.16 0.70
N GLU A 198 -19.47 12.26 1.63
CA GLU A 198 -18.66 12.07 2.85
C GLU A 198 -17.25 11.53 2.53
N PRO A 199 -17.08 10.46 1.72
CA PRO A 199 -15.75 9.98 1.35
C PRO A 199 -14.87 10.99 0.60
N TYR A 200 -15.49 11.95 -0.10
CA TYR A 200 -14.79 13.01 -0.84
C TYR A 200 -14.85 14.38 -0.17
N ALA A 201 -15.28 14.48 1.10
CA ALA A 201 -15.44 15.78 1.77
C ALA A 201 -14.13 16.60 1.84
N GLU A 202 -12.98 15.92 1.91
CA GLU A 202 -11.64 16.53 1.92
C GLU A 202 -10.91 16.44 0.57
N ALA A 203 -11.56 15.88 -0.47
CA ALA A 203 -10.98 15.65 -1.79
C ALA A 203 -11.73 16.42 -2.87
N GLU A 204 -11.04 17.30 -3.60
CA GLU A 204 -11.66 18.20 -4.59
C GLU A 204 -12.10 17.50 -5.90
N ASN A 205 -11.88 16.20 -6.04
CA ASN A 205 -11.95 15.47 -7.31
C ASN A 205 -12.86 14.21 -7.28
N CYS A 206 -14.09 14.32 -6.78
CA CYS A 206 -15.06 13.22 -6.99
C CYS A 206 -15.29 13.00 -8.50
N PRO A 207 -14.97 11.81 -9.05
CA PRO A 207 -15.05 11.59 -10.48
C PRO A 207 -16.46 11.18 -10.95
N TYR A 208 -17.44 11.07 -10.05
CA TYR A 208 -18.78 10.54 -10.34
C TYR A 208 -19.83 11.65 -10.35
N SER A 209 -20.77 11.55 -11.29
CA SER A 209 -21.89 12.45 -11.50
C SER A 209 -23.19 11.67 -11.68
N ALA A 210 -24.34 12.32 -11.53
CA ALA A 210 -25.64 11.64 -11.60
C ALA A 210 -25.87 11.02 -12.99
N ASP A 211 -25.38 11.68 -14.05
CA ASP A 211 -25.50 11.25 -15.44
C ASP A 211 -24.63 10.02 -15.79
N ASP A 212 -23.72 9.62 -14.89
CA ASP A 212 -22.90 8.41 -15.06
C ASP A 212 -23.72 7.11 -14.85
N TYR A 213 -24.93 7.21 -14.30
CA TYR A 213 -25.77 6.08 -13.92
C TYR A 213 -27.06 6.03 -14.73
N ASP A 214 -27.32 4.88 -15.36
CA ASP A 214 -28.56 4.66 -16.12
C ASP A 214 -29.54 3.79 -15.32
N PHE A 215 -30.77 4.25 -15.19
CA PHE A 215 -31.80 3.61 -14.37
C PHE A 215 -32.92 3.01 -15.21
N MET A 216 -33.27 1.77 -14.90
CA MET A 216 -34.48 1.12 -15.38
C MET A 216 -35.32 0.68 -14.19
N ILE A 217 -36.50 1.28 -14.03
CA ILE A 217 -37.42 0.99 -12.92
C ILE A 217 -38.66 0.30 -13.48
N LEU A 218 -38.92 -0.92 -13.02
CA LEU A 218 -40.02 -1.76 -13.48
C LEU A 218 -40.91 -2.16 -12.29
N ASN A 219 -42.20 -1.83 -12.37
CA ASN A 219 -43.21 -2.35 -11.45
C ASN A 219 -43.77 -3.66 -12.05
N ILE A 220 -43.23 -4.79 -11.63
CA ILE A 220 -43.53 -6.10 -12.22
C ILE A 220 -44.85 -6.66 -11.68
N SER A 221 -45.08 -6.50 -10.38
CA SER A 221 -46.31 -6.90 -9.70
C SER A 221 -46.53 -6.07 -8.43
N ASP A 222 -47.64 -6.31 -7.72
CA ASP A 222 -47.91 -5.70 -6.41
C ASP A 222 -46.89 -6.10 -5.33
N THR A 223 -46.12 -7.16 -5.57
CA THR A 223 -45.12 -7.72 -4.64
C THR A 223 -43.68 -7.59 -5.15
N LEU A 224 -43.47 -7.04 -6.35
CA LEU A 224 -42.14 -6.88 -6.92
C LEU A 224 -42.01 -5.62 -7.77
N ARG A 225 -41.19 -4.69 -7.30
CA ARG A 225 -40.56 -3.64 -8.09
C ARG A 225 -39.10 -3.98 -8.28
N LEU A 226 -38.63 -3.95 -9.51
CA LEU A 226 -37.22 -4.16 -9.85
C LEU A 226 -36.61 -2.85 -10.33
N ILE A 227 -35.45 -2.50 -9.78
CA ILE A 227 -34.65 -1.35 -10.20
C ILE A 227 -33.32 -1.89 -10.70
N ARG A 228 -33.01 -1.70 -11.98
CA ARG A 228 -31.68 -1.96 -12.56
C ARG A 228 -30.94 -0.65 -12.71
N ILE A 229 -29.68 -0.64 -12.30
CA ILE A 229 -28.78 0.49 -12.37
C ILE A 229 -27.55 0.04 -13.15
N THR A 230 -27.31 0.66 -14.31
CA THR A 230 -26.06 0.48 -15.06
C THR A 230 -25.04 1.48 -14.52
N THR A 231 -23.84 0.99 -14.23
CA THR A 231 -22.77 1.81 -13.65
C THR A 231 -21.77 2.31 -14.71
N PRO A 232 -20.98 3.36 -14.45
CA PRO A 232 -20.05 3.92 -15.44
C PRO A 232 -18.94 2.93 -15.85
N THR A 233 -18.78 2.75 -17.15
CA THR A 233 -17.85 1.79 -17.75
C THR A 233 -16.46 2.37 -18.04
N ASP A 234 -16.36 3.68 -18.22
CA ASP A 234 -15.11 4.43 -18.42
C ASP A 234 -14.29 4.58 -17.12
N LYS A 235 -14.93 4.37 -15.97
CA LYS A 235 -14.35 4.42 -14.61
C LYS A 235 -14.36 3.04 -13.94
N GLN A 236 -14.27 1.97 -14.73
CA GLN A 236 -14.40 0.58 -14.29
C GLN A 236 -13.05 -0.06 -13.95
N TYR A 237 -12.95 -0.60 -12.74
CA TYR A 237 -11.84 -1.44 -12.29
C TYR A 237 -12.32 -2.90 -12.14
N PRO A 238 -11.41 -3.90 -12.12
CA PRO A 238 -11.77 -5.26 -11.74
C PRO A 238 -12.48 -5.27 -10.37
N GLU A 239 -13.39 -6.22 -10.15
CA GLU A 239 -14.12 -6.39 -8.88
C GLU A 239 -15.13 -5.27 -8.54
N MET A 240 -15.49 -4.44 -9.52
CA MET A 240 -16.57 -3.44 -9.41
C MET A 240 -17.87 -3.93 -10.04
N ALA A 241 -19.00 -3.39 -9.56
CA ALA A 241 -20.28 -3.65 -10.19
C ALA A 241 -20.30 -3.07 -11.61
N ILE A 242 -20.89 -3.83 -12.53
CA ILE A 242 -21.24 -3.38 -13.89
C ILE A 242 -22.73 -2.99 -13.90
N SER A 243 -23.54 -3.79 -13.21
CA SER A 243 -24.96 -3.56 -13.01
C SER A 243 -25.38 -3.93 -11.60
N ILE A 244 -26.25 -3.11 -11.02
CA ILE A 244 -26.85 -3.32 -9.70
C ILE A 244 -28.35 -3.53 -9.90
N PHE A 245 -28.93 -4.45 -9.14
CA PHE A 245 -30.35 -4.74 -9.14
C PHE A 245 -30.91 -4.66 -7.72
N ILE A 246 -32.01 -3.94 -7.56
CA ILE A 246 -32.75 -3.87 -6.31
C ILE A 246 -34.13 -4.46 -6.57
N ALA A 247 -34.42 -5.59 -5.92
CA ALA A 247 -35.76 -6.17 -5.89
C ALA A 247 -36.45 -5.72 -4.60
N TRP A 248 -37.47 -4.89 -4.73
CA TRP A 248 -38.26 -4.37 -3.63
C TRP A 248 -39.64 -5.02 -3.61
N ASN A 249 -40.03 -5.56 -2.46
CA ASN A 249 -41.39 -6.04 -2.22
C ASN A 249 -42.18 -4.94 -1.47
N PRO A 250 -43.09 -4.22 -2.15
CA PRO A 250 -43.84 -3.13 -1.53
C PRO A 250 -44.83 -3.59 -0.45
N ALA A 251 -45.27 -4.86 -0.50
CA ALA A 251 -46.23 -5.43 0.44
C ALA A 251 -45.54 -5.82 1.75
N GLU A 252 -44.38 -6.49 1.66
CA GLU A 252 -43.62 -6.95 2.84
C GLU A 252 -42.64 -5.92 3.37
N LYS A 253 -42.39 -4.84 2.62
CA LYS A 253 -41.37 -3.83 2.92
C LYS A 253 -39.97 -4.44 3.04
N LYS A 254 -39.65 -5.40 2.16
CA LYS A 254 -38.35 -6.09 2.10
C LYS A 254 -37.65 -5.81 0.79
N SER A 255 -36.35 -5.58 0.87
CA SER A 255 -35.45 -5.42 -0.27
C SER A 255 -34.50 -6.61 -0.40
N ARG A 256 -34.13 -6.92 -1.64
CA ARG A 256 -32.96 -7.72 -1.99
C ARG A 256 -32.07 -6.92 -2.91
N TYR A 257 -30.76 -7.05 -2.74
CA TYR A 257 -29.76 -6.28 -3.46
C TYR A 257 -28.80 -7.23 -4.16
N PHE A 258 -28.67 -7.08 -5.48
CA PHE A 258 -27.81 -7.89 -6.30
C PHE A 258 -26.83 -7.03 -7.10
N ALA A 259 -25.65 -7.55 -7.36
CA ALA A 259 -24.66 -6.90 -8.21
C ALA A 259 -23.99 -7.91 -9.13
N ILE A 260 -23.89 -7.56 -10.42
CA ILE A 260 -23.03 -8.24 -11.37
C ILE A 260 -21.67 -7.57 -11.32
N ILE A 261 -20.66 -8.30 -10.88
CA ILE A 261 -19.30 -7.83 -10.68
C ILE A 261 -18.43 -8.19 -11.87
N LYS A 262 -17.63 -7.23 -12.34
CA LYS A 262 -16.64 -7.43 -13.39
C LYS A 262 -15.54 -8.36 -12.90
N SER A 263 -15.38 -9.50 -13.57
CA SER A 263 -14.27 -10.42 -13.34
C SER A 263 -13.00 -9.97 -14.07
N ARG A 264 -11.88 -10.65 -13.79
CA ARG A 264 -10.63 -10.44 -14.52
C ARG A 264 -10.75 -10.93 -15.97
N ASP A 265 -9.90 -10.40 -16.85
CA ASP A 265 -9.94 -10.73 -18.27
C ASP A 265 -9.86 -12.25 -18.51
N GLY A 266 -10.86 -12.78 -19.23
CA GLY A 266 -10.97 -14.21 -19.54
C GLY A 266 -11.84 -15.03 -18.57
N GLU A 267 -12.32 -14.45 -17.47
CA GLU A 267 -13.27 -15.08 -16.56
C GLU A 267 -14.69 -14.54 -16.75
N PRO A 268 -15.74 -15.36 -16.57
CA PRO A 268 -17.11 -14.88 -16.59
C PRO A 268 -17.34 -13.93 -15.41
N ASN A 269 -18.10 -12.86 -15.65
CA ASN A 269 -18.59 -11.97 -14.59
C ASN A 269 -19.37 -12.78 -13.55
N LYS A 270 -19.46 -12.27 -12.32
CA LYS A 270 -20.07 -12.99 -11.20
C LYS A 270 -21.29 -12.26 -10.68
N LEU A 271 -22.30 -13.01 -10.28
CA LEU A 271 -23.49 -12.48 -9.62
C LEU A 271 -23.39 -12.67 -8.11
N TYR A 272 -23.62 -11.60 -7.37
CA TYR A 272 -23.65 -11.61 -5.91
C TYR A 272 -24.94 -11.01 -5.36
N GLU A 273 -25.36 -11.50 -4.20
CA GLU A 273 -26.36 -10.86 -3.34
C GLU A 273 -25.67 -10.27 -2.11
N VAL A 274 -26.10 -9.07 -1.70
CA VAL A 274 -25.73 -8.49 -0.40
C VAL A 274 -26.96 -8.54 0.49
N THR A 275 -26.91 -9.36 1.53
CA THR A 275 -28.04 -9.55 2.45
C THR A 275 -28.24 -8.34 3.37
N ASP A 276 -29.37 -8.29 4.06
CA ASP A 276 -29.67 -7.30 5.10
C ASP A 276 -28.64 -7.34 6.25
N GLU A 277 -28.11 -8.52 6.55
CA GLU A 277 -26.98 -8.76 7.47
C GLU A 277 -25.61 -8.30 6.92
N GLN A 278 -25.56 -7.66 5.75
CA GLN A 278 -24.33 -7.21 5.06
C GLN A 278 -23.39 -8.36 4.66
N LYS A 279 -23.92 -9.57 4.48
CA LYS A 279 -23.15 -10.70 3.98
C LYS A 279 -23.18 -10.73 2.46
N VAL A 280 -22.02 -10.90 1.84
CA VAL A 280 -21.88 -11.06 0.40
C VAL A 280 -21.98 -12.55 0.05
N GLU A 281 -23.01 -12.93 -0.69
CA GLU A 281 -23.26 -14.31 -1.12
C GLU A 281 -23.07 -14.44 -2.63
N SER A 282 -22.23 -15.38 -3.05
CA SER A 282 -22.01 -15.68 -4.46
C SER A 282 -23.15 -16.53 -4.99
N LEU A 283 -23.80 -16.06 -6.06
CA LEU A 283 -24.85 -16.78 -6.77
C LEU A 283 -24.33 -17.49 -8.03
N GLY A 284 -23.02 -17.40 -8.30
CA GLY A 284 -22.35 -18.06 -9.42
C GLY A 284 -21.99 -17.10 -10.56
N ASP A 285 -21.96 -17.63 -11.77
CA ASP A 285 -21.70 -16.85 -12.98
C ASP A 285 -22.85 -15.89 -13.25
N ALA A 286 -22.53 -14.69 -13.74
CA ALA A 286 -23.52 -13.73 -14.17
C ALA A 286 -24.33 -14.31 -15.34
N PRO A 287 -25.64 -14.01 -15.43
CA PRO A 287 -26.46 -14.41 -16.57
C PRO A 287 -25.89 -13.85 -17.88
N ASP A 288 -26.21 -14.53 -18.99
CA ASP A 288 -25.89 -14.04 -20.33
C ASP A 288 -26.52 -12.65 -20.56
N GLU A 289 -25.85 -11.84 -21.39
CA GLU A 289 -26.33 -10.50 -21.74
C GLU A 289 -27.75 -10.57 -22.35
N GLY A 290 -28.67 -9.78 -21.79
CA GLY A 290 -30.09 -9.77 -22.15
C GLY A 290 -30.97 -10.72 -21.34
N MET A 291 -30.38 -11.61 -20.53
CA MET A 291 -31.11 -12.51 -19.63
C MET A 291 -31.08 -12.05 -18.16
N GLU A 292 -30.32 -11.00 -17.83
CA GLU A 292 -30.05 -10.62 -16.45
C GLU A 292 -31.34 -10.28 -15.69
N LEU A 293 -32.23 -9.49 -16.30
CA LEU A 293 -33.50 -9.10 -15.66
C LEU A 293 -34.35 -10.32 -15.29
N GLN A 294 -34.52 -11.26 -16.22
CA GLN A 294 -35.32 -12.46 -15.97
C GLN A 294 -34.69 -13.32 -14.86
N SER A 295 -33.37 -13.52 -14.91
CA SER A 295 -32.68 -14.30 -13.88
C SER A 295 -32.80 -13.66 -12.49
N ILE A 296 -32.69 -12.34 -12.39
CA ILE A 296 -32.86 -11.65 -11.10
C ILE A 296 -34.31 -11.76 -10.61
N ILE A 297 -35.30 -11.69 -11.49
CA ILE A 297 -36.72 -11.90 -11.12
C ILE A 297 -36.92 -13.32 -10.58
N ASP A 298 -36.41 -14.33 -11.28
CA ASP A 298 -36.54 -15.72 -10.87
C ASP A 298 -35.89 -15.95 -9.50
N ILE A 299 -34.70 -15.39 -9.26
CA ILE A 299 -34.02 -15.45 -7.96
C ILE A 299 -34.79 -14.71 -6.88
N ALA A 300 -35.26 -13.49 -7.17
CA ALA A 300 -35.95 -12.62 -6.22
C ALA A 300 -37.30 -13.19 -5.76
N THR A 301 -37.92 -14.02 -6.61
CA THR A 301 -39.23 -14.65 -6.36
C THR A 301 -39.14 -16.12 -5.95
N ALA A 302 -37.95 -16.69 -5.92
CA ALA A 302 -37.74 -18.05 -5.42
C ALA A 302 -37.97 -18.09 -3.89
N ASP A 303 -38.82 -19.03 -3.46
CA ASP A 303 -39.20 -19.29 -2.05
C ASP A 303 -38.02 -19.78 -1.18
#